data_AF-A0A4R3L1P0-F1
#
_entry.id   AF-A0A4R3L1P0-F1
#
_cell.length_a   1.000
_cell.length_b   1.000
_cell.length_c   1.000
_cell.angle_alpha   90.00
_cell.angle_beta   90.00
_cell.angle_gamma   90.00
#
_symmetry.space_group_name_H-M   'P 1'
#
loop_
_entity.id
_entity.type
_entity.pdbx_description
1 polymer ?
#
loop_
_entity_poly.entity_id
_entity_poly.type
_entity_poly.pdbx_seq_one_letter_code
_entity_poly.pdbx_strand_id
1 'polypeptide(L)' 'MAKFKKSTSNKQVNNPRKPKFTLKAHLYHRDVVAPLERKYRHAMKSKNYELARKIFEQIRDRKEEHRLLIHRKEKVRMN' A
#
# COMPACT_ATOMS: atom_id res chain seq x y z
N MET A 1 35.67 -29.63 39.09
CA MET A 1 35.31 -29.73 37.66
C MET A 1 34.74 -28.39 37.19
N ALA A 2 35.48 -27.63 36.40
CA ALA A 2 35.03 -26.33 35.89
C ALA A 2 34.17 -26.51 34.63
N LYS A 3 32.94 -25.98 34.65
CA LYS A 3 32.03 -25.99 33.50
C LYS A 3 32.50 -24.94 32.48
N PHE A 4 33.07 -25.39 31.35
CA PHE A 4 33.41 -24.51 30.25
C PHE A 4 32.15 -23.88 29.64
N LYS A 5 32.00 -22.55 29.76
CA LYS A 5 30.99 -21.79 29.02
C LYS A 5 31.34 -21.85 27.53
N LYS A 6 30.47 -22.44 26.70
CA LYS A 6 30.62 -22.45 25.24
C LYS A 6 30.69 -20.99 24.74
N SER A 7 31.86 -20.59 24.24
CA SER A 7 32.06 -19.34 23.53
C SER A 7 31.11 -19.28 22.34
N THR A 8 30.33 -18.20 22.23
CA THR A 8 29.51 -17.91 21.05
C THR A 8 30.40 -17.35 19.95
N SER A 9 31.35 -18.17 19.48
CA SER A 9 32.22 -17.83 18.36
C SER A 9 31.40 -17.87 17.07
N ASN A 10 31.32 -16.72 16.41
CA ASN A 10 30.63 -16.47 15.14
C ASN A 10 29.11 -16.27 15.24
N LYS A 11 28.68 -15.11 15.75
CA LYS A 11 27.41 -14.53 15.32
C LYS A 11 27.48 -14.36 13.80
N GLN A 12 26.63 -15.06 13.05
CA GLN A 12 26.47 -14.83 11.62
C GLN A 12 26.27 -13.34 11.35
N VAL A 13 27.03 -12.81 10.39
CA VAL A 13 26.86 -11.45 9.88
C VAL A 13 25.43 -11.34 9.36
N ASN A 14 24.66 -10.41 9.93
CA ASN A 14 23.25 -10.22 9.58
C ASN A 14 23.16 -9.71 8.13
N ASN A 15 22.93 -10.61 7.18
CA ASN A 15 22.81 -10.22 5.77
C ASN A 15 21.66 -9.22 5.58
N PRO A 16 21.87 -8.14 4.80
CA PRO A 16 20.81 -7.18 4.56
C PRO A 16 19.61 -7.86 3.88
N ARG A 17 18.40 -7.48 4.30
CA ARG A 17 17.17 -8.03 3.72
C ARG A 17 17.08 -7.69 2.24
N LYS A 18 16.70 -8.67 1.42
CA LYS A 18 16.44 -8.45 -0.01
C LYS A 18 15.37 -7.37 -0.20
N PRO A 19 15.55 -6.46 -1.17
CA PRO A 19 14.56 -5.42 -1.44
C PRO A 19 13.25 -6.05 -1.93
N LYS A 20 12.13 -5.58 -1.39
CA LYS A 20 10.79 -5.97 -1.86
C LYS A 20 10.30 -4.96 -2.88
N PHE A 21 9.51 -5.42 -3.85
CA PHE A 21 8.90 -4.56 -4.86
C PHE A 21 7.39 -4.75 -4.83
N THR A 22 6.66 -3.69 -5.13
CA THR A 22 5.21 -3.70 -5.29
C THR A 22 4.82 -3.01 -6.58
N LEU A 23 3.59 -3.23 -7.05
CA LEU A 23 3.08 -2.49 -8.19
C LEU A 23 2.72 -1.06 -7.77
N LYS A 24 3.08 -0.10 -8.63
CA LYS A 24 2.69 1.31 -8.46
C LYS A 24 1.16 1.46 -8.37
N ALA A 25 0.42 0.62 -9.10
CA ALA A 25 -1.02 0.53 -9.02
C ALA A 25 -1.53 0.25 -7.60
N HIS A 26 -0.90 -0.67 -6.87
CA HIS A 26 -1.31 -1.00 -5.50
C HIS A 26 -1.10 0.16 -4.54
N LEU A 27 0.02 0.89 -4.69
CA LEU A 27 0.28 2.10 -3.90
C LEU A 27 -0.74 3.19 -4.24
N TYR A 28 -0.99 3.42 -5.53
CA TYR A 28 -1.97 4.39 -5.99
C TYR A 28 -3.38 4.09 -5.46
N HIS A 29 -3.81 2.82 -5.49
CA HIS A 29 -5.09 2.44 -4.93
C HIS A 29 -5.17 2.73 -3.43
N ARG A 30 -4.13 2.36 -2.67
CA ARG A 30 -4.08 2.59 -1.22
C ARG A 30 -4.12 4.08 -0.87
N ASP A 31 -3.38 4.90 -1.60
CA ASP A 31 -3.13 6.29 -1.23
C ASP A 31 -4.18 7.25 -1.84
N VAL A 32 -4.80 6.90 -2.97
CA VAL A 32 -5.73 7.77 -3.70
C VAL A 32 -7.15 7.22 -3.71
N VAL A 33 -7.36 5.99 -4.20
CA VAL A 33 -8.71 5.45 -4.43
C VAL A 33 -9.41 5.08 -3.12
N ALA A 34 -8.73 4.31 -2.25
CA ALA A 34 -9.33 3.81 -1.02
C ALA A 34 -9.79 4.92 -0.04
N PRO A 35 -9.04 6.04 0.15
CA PRO A 35 -9.53 7.16 0.94
C PRO A 35 -10.77 7.82 0.34
N LEU A 36 -10.87 7.97 -0.98
CA LEU A 36 -12.05 8.52 -1.65
C LEU A 36 -13.26 7.62 -1.45
N GLU A 37 -13.12 6.30 -1.62
CA GLU A 37 -14.21 5.35 -1.36
C GLU A 37 -14.69 5.38 0.09
N ARG A 38 -13.76 5.59 1.05
CA ARG A 38 -14.12 5.78 2.46
C ARG A 38 -14.94 7.06 2.66
N LYS A 39 -14.51 8.18 2.05
CA LYS A 39 -15.25 9.46 2.11
C LYS A 39 -16.62 9.37 1.46
N TYR A 40 -16.73 8.70 0.30
CA TYR A 40 -18.00 8.45 -0.37
C TYR A 40 -18.96 7.66 0.52
N ARG A 41 -18.49 6.55 1.11
CA ARG A 41 -19.31 5.76 2.05
C ARG A 41 -19.76 6.59 3.25
N HIS A 42 -18.91 7.47 3.78
CA HIS A 42 -19.29 8.38 4.85
C HIS A 42 -20.37 9.38 4.40
N ALA A 43 -20.21 10.02 3.24
CA ALA A 43 -21.20 10.95 2.69
C ALA A 43 -22.56 10.29 2.43
N MET A 44 -22.56 9.05 1.93
CA MET A 44 -23.78 8.25 1.76
C MET A 44 -24.45 7.94 3.11
N LYS A 45 -23.67 7.57 4.13
CA LYS A 45 -24.20 7.33 5.49
C LYS A 45 -24.81 8.59 6.10
N SER A 46 -24.22 9.76 5.86
CA SER A 46 -24.77 11.04 6.31
C SER A 46 -25.86 11.60 5.40
N LYS A 47 -26.32 10.82 4.39
CA LYS A 47 -27.33 11.23 3.39
C LYS A 47 -26.97 12.54 2.64
N ASN A 48 -25.69 12.88 2.58
CA ASN A 48 -25.23 14.05 1.83
C ASN A 48 -24.95 13.64 0.38
N TYR A 49 -26.02 13.56 -0.41
CA TYR A 49 -25.96 13.02 -1.77
C TYR A 49 -25.21 13.92 -2.75
N GLU A 50 -25.25 15.23 -2.57
CA GLU A 50 -24.49 16.16 -3.43
C GLU A 50 -22.99 15.94 -3.28
N LEU A 51 -22.52 15.82 -2.04
CA LEU A 51 -21.13 15.51 -1.76
C LEU A 51 -20.77 14.11 -2.26
N ALA A 52 -21.65 13.13 -2.03
CA ALA A 52 -21.44 11.76 -2.50
C ALA A 52 -21.28 11.70 -4.02
N ARG A 53 -22.11 12.44 -4.78
CA ARG A 53 -22.02 12.53 -6.24
C ARG A 53 -20.68 13.08 -6.70
N LYS A 54 -20.22 14.20 -6.12
CA LYS A 54 -18.90 14.80 -6.44
C LYS A 54 -17.76 13.82 -6.17
N ILE A 55 -17.79 13.12 -5.03
CA ILE A 55 -16.77 12.14 -4.69
C ILE A 55 -16.84 10.93 -5.63
N PHE A 56 -18.03 10.50 -6.03
CA PHE A 56 -18.20 9.38 -6.96
C PHE A 56 -17.59 9.66 -8.34
N GLU A 57 -17.80 10.86 -8.88
CA GLU A 57 -17.18 11.30 -10.13
C GLU A 57 -15.65 11.25 -10.02
N GLN A 58 -15.08 11.75 -8.91
CA GLN A 58 -13.65 11.62 -8.64
C GLN A 58 -13.18 10.17 -8.55
N ILE A 59 -13.92 9.28 -7.87
CA ILE A 59 -13.57 7.86 -7.78
C ILE A 59 -13.53 7.23 -9.16
N ARG A 60 -14.49 7.55 -10.04
CA ARG A 60 -14.57 7.01 -11.40
C ARG A 60 -13.31 7.35 -12.19
N ASP A 61 -12.91 8.61 -12.20
CA ASP A 61 -11.76 9.09 -12.97
C ASP A 61 -10.45 8.51 -12.40
N ARG A 62 -10.32 8.46 -11.07
CA ARG A 62 -9.14 7.85 -10.41
C ARG A 62 -9.06 6.34 -10.60
N LYS A 63 -10.20 5.64 -10.72
CA LYS A 63 -10.22 4.21 -11.06
C LYS A 63 -9.79 3.95 -12.49
N GLU A 64 -10.06 4.87 -13.41
CA GLU A 64 -9.55 4.77 -14.78
C GLU A 64 -8.03 4.92 -14.82
N GLU A 65 -7.49 5.92 -14.14
CA GLU A 65 -6.04 6.09 -13.98
C GLU A 65 -5.40 4.84 -13.32
N HIS A 66 -6.03 4.28 -12.29
CA HIS A 66 -5.59 3.05 -11.66
C HIS A 66 -5.56 1.86 -12.63
N ARG A 67 -6.57 1.70 -13.49
CA ARG A 67 -6.57 0.64 -14.53
C ARG A 67 -5.38 0.80 -15.48
N LEU A 68 -5.07 2.03 -15.91
CA LEU A 68 -3.90 2.30 -16.75
C LEU A 68 -2.60 1.89 -16.05
N LEU A 69 -2.46 2.19 -14.74
CA LEU A 69 -1.30 1.76 -13.95
C LEU A 69 -1.20 0.24 -13.82
N ILE A 70 -2.32 -0.47 -13.70
CA ILE A 70 -2.35 -1.94 -13.70
C ILE A 70 -1.84 -2.47 -15.05
N HIS A 71 -2.31 -1.91 -16.16
CA HIS A 71 -1.88 -2.33 -17.49
C HIS A 71 -0.38 -2.11 -17.73
N ARG A 72 0.18 -0.99 -17.24
CA ARG A 72 1.61 -0.69 -17.35
C ARG A 72 2.50 -1.62 -16.50
N LYS A 73 1.96 -2.23 -15.43
CA LYS A 73 2.68 -3.15 -14.53
C LYS A 73 3.98 -2.57 -13.95
N GLU A 74 4.06 -1.25 -13.77
CA GLU A 74 5.21 -0.57 -13.19
C GLU A 74 5.45 -1.04 -11.74
N LYS A 75 6.69 -1.48 -11.46
CA LYS A 75 7.10 -1.92 -10.12
C LYS A 75 7.91 -0.82 -9.41
N VAL A 76 7.61 -0.62 -8.14
CA VAL A 76 8.29 0.33 -7.25
C VAL A 76 8.90 -0.45 -6.08
N ARG A 77 10.13 -0.09 -5.71
CA ARG A 77 10.80 -0.67 -4.54
C ARG A 77 10.08 -0.21 -3.28
N MET A 78 9.75 -1.15 -2.41
CA MET A 78 9.25 -0.87 -1.08
C MET A 78 10.45 -0.56 -0.18
N ASN A 79 10.40 0.58 0.49
CA ASN A 79 11.34 0.95 1.55
C ASN A 79 11.03 0.17 2.83
#